data_AF-A0A7V3PKX0-F1
#
_entry.id   AF-A0A7V3PKX0-F1
#
_cell.length_a   1.000
_cell.length_b   1.000
_cell.length_c   1.000
_cell.angle_alpha   90.00
_cell.angle_beta   90.00
_cell.angle_gamma   90.00
#
_symmetry.space_group_name_H-M   'P 1'
#
loop_
_entity.id
_entity.type
_entity.pdbx_description
1 polymer ?
#
loop_
_entity_poly.entity_id
_entity_poly.type
_entity_poly.pdbx_seq_one_letter_code
_entity_poly.pdbx_strand_id
1 'polypeptide(L)'
;GQLSLTKCVVLVDRGINPRNFRAVLREIKRNFDPHYDFIMIPKVPLDTLDFTSFKMNLGSKMIIDATSKSEVEKSEISKEPDVEQIRKILLKANPTIRDFNTYENTLLVFQVEKNGRETIEKLVSQKELSSFKIIAAVSEDVDVFNQEKTIWGIFTRFDAERDIVFTEQKLMGISTVYSGVMGIDATWKQGYPEPLKMDENIIKKVDEKWAKIFRS
;
A
#
# COMPACT_ATOMS: atom_id res chain seq x y z
N GLY A 1 8.31 3.00 22.34
CA GLY A 1 8.59 4.26 21.62
C GLY A 1 7.73 4.30 20.36
N GLN A 2 7.33 5.48 19.89
CA GLN A 2 6.31 5.67 18.82
C GLN A 2 6.55 4.86 17.52
N LEU A 3 7.80 4.47 17.23
CA LEU A 3 8.17 3.59 16.10
C LEU A 3 7.83 2.09 16.30
N SER A 4 7.58 1.63 17.54
CA SER A 4 7.22 0.23 17.79
C SER A 4 5.84 -0.12 17.25
N LEU A 5 5.00 0.88 16.93
CA LEU A 5 3.66 0.71 16.38
C LEU A 5 3.60 0.99 14.87
N THR A 6 4.63 1.61 14.29
CA THR A 6 4.69 1.91 12.86
C THR A 6 4.87 0.62 12.05
N LYS A 7 3.96 0.35 11.11
CA LYS A 7 3.98 -0.82 10.24
C LYS A 7 4.78 -0.61 8.95
N CYS A 8 4.66 0.57 8.35
CA CYS A 8 5.33 0.93 7.11
C CYS A 8 6.11 2.22 7.31
N VAL A 9 7.39 2.22 6.93
CA VAL A 9 8.26 3.41 6.91
C VAL A 9 8.74 3.62 5.49
N VAL A 10 8.59 4.83 4.97
CA VAL A 10 9.21 5.25 3.70
C VAL A 10 10.23 6.34 4.02
N LEU A 11 11.49 6.10 3.68
CA LEU A 11 12.56 7.07 3.83
C LEU A 11 12.68 7.89 2.55
N VAL A 12 12.80 9.20 2.70
CA VAL A 12 12.98 10.15 1.59
C VAL A 12 14.04 11.19 1.99
N ASP A 13 14.61 11.86 1.00
CA ASP A 13 15.61 12.91 1.24
C ASP A 13 15.05 14.06 2.09
N ARG A 14 15.94 14.73 2.84
CA ARG A 14 15.59 15.82 3.77
C ARG A 14 14.75 16.94 3.14
N GLY A 15 14.92 17.22 1.85
CA GLY A 15 14.19 18.26 1.13
C GLY A 15 12.76 17.88 0.74
N ILE A 16 12.36 16.62 0.92
CA ILE A 16 11.07 16.10 0.48
C ILE A 16 10.08 16.17 1.63
N ASN A 17 8.91 16.77 1.38
CA ASN A 17 7.84 16.84 2.37
C ASN A 17 7.12 15.48 2.47
N PRO A 18 7.23 14.73 3.59
CA PRO A 18 6.61 13.41 3.73
C PRO A 18 5.08 13.46 3.81
N ARG A 19 4.48 14.63 4.06
CA ARG A 19 3.01 14.81 4.01
C ARG A 19 2.47 14.94 2.59
N ASN A 20 3.34 15.19 1.61
CA ASN A 20 2.96 15.21 0.21
C ASN A 20 3.15 13.81 -0.40
N PHE A 21 2.09 13.01 -0.39
CA PHE A 21 2.13 11.63 -0.88
C PHE A 21 2.65 11.51 -2.32
N ARG A 22 2.27 12.44 -3.21
CA ARG A 22 2.77 12.47 -4.59
C ARG A 22 4.28 12.74 -4.66
N ALA A 23 4.81 13.60 -3.79
CA ALA A 23 6.25 13.80 -3.70
C ALA A 23 6.98 12.53 -3.26
N VAL A 24 6.45 11.83 -2.26
CA VAL A 24 6.99 10.54 -1.80
C VAL A 24 6.96 9.49 -2.92
N LEU A 25 5.86 9.38 -3.66
CA LEU A 25 5.78 8.46 -4.79
C LEU A 25 6.82 8.76 -5.88
N ARG A 26 7.08 10.04 -6.18
CA ARG A 26 8.14 10.39 -7.14
C ARG A 26 9.54 9.98 -6.66
N GLU A 27 9.82 10.03 -5.37
CA GLU A 27 11.09 9.52 -4.84
C GLU A 27 11.15 8.00 -4.93
N ILE A 28 10.06 7.28 -4.61
CA ILE A 28 9.98 5.83 -4.82
C ILE A 28 10.23 5.50 -6.30
N LYS A 29 9.64 6.24 -7.24
CA LYS A 29 9.85 6.03 -8.67
C LYS A 29 11.32 6.05 -9.06
N ARG A 30 12.05 7.04 -8.54
CA ARG A 30 13.41 7.38 -8.94
C ARG A 30 14.43 6.48 -8.26
N ASN A 31 14.23 6.22 -6.98
CA ASN A 31 15.30 5.72 -6.12
C ASN A 31 15.07 4.29 -5.63
N PHE A 32 13.85 3.75 -5.68
CA PHE A 32 13.54 2.44 -5.11
C PHE A 32 13.93 1.29 -6.04
N ASP A 33 14.88 0.48 -5.60
CA ASP A 33 15.16 -0.88 -6.08
C ASP A 33 14.85 -1.90 -4.96
N PRO A 34 13.83 -2.77 -5.12
CA PRO A 34 13.49 -3.77 -4.11
C PRO A 34 14.64 -4.68 -3.64
N HIS A 35 15.68 -4.85 -4.45
CA HIS A 35 16.84 -5.64 -4.06
C HIS A 35 17.58 -5.01 -2.87
N TYR A 36 17.78 -3.68 -2.92
CA TYR A 36 18.64 -2.95 -1.99
C TYR A 36 17.84 -2.12 -0.98
N ASP A 37 16.65 -1.68 -1.36
CA ASP A 37 15.91 -0.64 -0.68
C ASP A 37 14.63 -1.12 0.01
N PHE A 38 14.36 -2.43 -0.02
CA PHE A 38 13.24 -3.03 0.70
C PHE A 38 13.72 -3.86 1.87
N ILE A 39 13.21 -3.56 3.07
CA ILE A 39 13.50 -4.34 4.28
C ILE A 39 12.17 -4.87 4.83
N MET A 40 12.08 -6.19 4.92
CA MET A 40 11.00 -6.89 5.63
C MET A 40 11.48 -7.26 7.03
N ILE A 41 10.67 -6.93 8.04
CA ILE A 41 10.91 -7.34 9.43
C ILE A 41 9.73 -8.20 9.88
N PRO A 42 9.84 -9.55 9.75
CA PRO A 42 8.77 -10.46 10.11
C PRO A 42 8.73 -10.66 11.65
N LYS A 43 7.57 -11.08 12.16
CA LYS A 43 7.37 -11.53 13.55
C LYS A 43 7.78 -10.51 14.61
N VAL A 44 7.32 -9.27 14.46
CA VAL A 44 7.59 -8.16 15.39
C VAL A 44 6.30 -7.68 16.07
N PRO A 45 6.42 -6.94 17.19
CA PRO A 45 5.27 -6.33 17.84
C PRO A 45 4.45 -5.47 16.86
N LEU A 46 3.15 -5.72 16.83
CA LEU A 46 2.16 -4.98 16.05
C LEU A 46 1.27 -4.16 16.99
N ASP A 47 0.75 -3.04 16.50
CA ASP A 47 -0.23 -2.24 17.23
C ASP A 47 -1.50 -3.05 17.52
N THR A 48 -2.05 -2.95 18.73
CA THR A 48 -3.28 -3.66 19.12
C THR A 48 -4.50 -3.21 18.32
N LEU A 49 -4.49 -1.98 17.78
CA LEU A 49 -5.53 -1.47 16.88
C LEU A 49 -5.33 -1.90 15.43
N ASP A 50 -4.17 -2.47 15.08
CA ASP A 50 -3.92 -3.02 13.76
C ASP A 50 -4.49 -4.45 13.69
N PHE A 51 -5.56 -4.58 12.91
CA PHE A 51 -6.33 -5.81 12.76
C PHE A 51 -5.80 -6.74 11.66
N THR A 52 -4.70 -6.39 11.01
CA THR A 52 -4.21 -7.10 9.83
C THR A 52 -3.48 -8.40 10.17
N SER A 53 -3.11 -8.60 11.44
CA SER A 53 -2.58 -9.87 11.92
C SER A 53 -3.67 -10.75 12.56
N PHE A 54 -3.62 -12.05 12.24
CA PHE A 54 -4.43 -13.07 12.89
C PHE A 54 -3.91 -13.48 14.27
N LYS A 55 -2.82 -12.86 14.75
CA LYS A 55 -2.27 -13.07 16.10
C LYS A 55 -2.16 -11.74 16.82
N MET A 56 -2.67 -11.70 18.05
CA MET A 56 -2.64 -10.49 18.88
C MET A 56 -1.21 -9.99 19.05
N ASN A 57 -0.99 -8.70 18.76
CA ASN A 57 0.27 -7.98 18.92
C ASN A 57 1.49 -8.58 18.18
N LEU A 58 1.30 -9.45 17.19
CA LEU A 58 2.38 -10.05 16.40
C LEU A 58 2.10 -9.86 14.93
N GLY A 59 2.94 -9.16 14.19
CA GLY A 59 2.80 -8.97 12.76
C GLY A 59 4.14 -8.74 12.10
N SER A 60 4.12 -8.00 11.00
CA SER A 60 5.32 -7.67 10.24
C SER A 60 5.40 -6.18 9.94
N LYS A 61 6.62 -5.71 9.68
CA LYS A 61 6.90 -4.32 9.30
C LYS A 61 7.68 -4.30 8.00
N MET A 62 7.54 -3.21 7.26
CA MET A 62 8.31 -2.94 6.06
C MET A 62 8.96 -1.56 6.11
N ILE A 63 10.12 -1.48 5.45
CA ILE A 63 10.81 -0.22 5.18
C ILE A 63 11.07 -0.14 3.68
N ILE A 64 10.76 1.01 3.09
CA ILE A 64 11.15 1.40 1.74
C ILE A 64 12.15 2.53 1.86
N ASP A 65 13.35 2.34 1.35
CA ASP A 65 14.34 3.40 1.23
C ASP A 65 14.24 4.07 -0.14
N ALA A 66 13.61 5.23 -0.21
CA ALA A 66 13.51 6.04 -1.41
C ALA A 66 14.47 7.24 -1.39
N THR A 67 15.54 7.19 -0.58
CA THR A 67 16.59 8.22 -0.57
C THR A 67 17.48 8.16 -1.81
N SER A 68 18.04 9.29 -2.22
CA SER A 68 18.89 9.33 -3.41
C SER A 68 20.18 8.51 -3.21
N LYS A 69 20.50 7.69 -4.20
CA LYS A 69 21.79 6.99 -4.32
C LYS A 69 22.66 7.81 -5.29
N SER A 70 23.95 7.99 -4.99
CA SER A 70 24.87 8.88 -5.72
C SER A 70 24.70 8.84 -7.25
N GLU A 71 24.48 10.02 -7.87
CA GLU A 71 24.36 10.33 -9.31
C GLU A 71 24.02 9.17 -10.27
N VAL A 72 23.02 8.37 -9.94
CA VAL A 72 22.40 7.49 -10.94
C VAL A 72 21.56 8.38 -11.85
N GLU A 73 21.80 8.27 -13.16
CA GLU A 73 21.09 9.03 -14.18
C GLU A 73 19.59 9.01 -13.92
N LYS A 74 19.02 10.21 -13.81
CA LYS A 74 17.59 10.43 -13.61
C LYS A 74 16.88 9.77 -14.79
N SER A 75 16.30 8.60 -14.55
CA SER A 75 15.49 7.93 -15.56
C SER A 75 14.40 8.89 -16.06
N GLU A 76 14.34 9.03 -17.38
CA GLU A 76 13.45 9.98 -18.05
C GLU A 76 12.00 9.77 -17.62
N ILE A 77 11.24 10.86 -17.64
CA ILE A 77 9.81 10.90 -17.40
C ILE A 77 9.15 9.85 -18.31
N SER A 78 8.72 8.74 -17.70
CA SER A 78 7.98 7.70 -18.42
C SER A 78 6.70 8.31 -18.99
N LYS A 79 6.41 8.04 -20.27
CA LYS A 79 5.14 8.39 -20.91
C LYS A 79 3.96 8.08 -19.98
N GLU A 80 2.93 8.93 -20.02
CA GLU A 80 1.72 8.65 -19.26
C GLU A 80 1.16 7.27 -19.64
N PRO A 81 0.71 6.50 -18.64
CA PRO A 81 0.17 5.18 -18.86
C PRO A 81 -1.10 5.24 -19.71
N ASP A 82 -1.18 4.37 -20.71
CA ASP A 82 -2.40 4.19 -21.49
C ASP A 82 -3.49 3.55 -20.59
N VAL A 83 -4.45 4.38 -20.19
CA VAL A 83 -5.57 4.02 -19.31
C VAL A 83 -6.40 2.89 -19.90
N GLU A 84 -6.63 2.88 -21.22
CA GLU A 84 -7.45 1.86 -21.88
C GLU A 84 -6.70 0.53 -21.93
N GLN A 85 -5.39 0.56 -22.18
CA GLN A 85 -4.55 -0.63 -22.10
C GLN A 85 -4.52 -1.21 -20.68
N ILE A 86 -4.33 -0.37 -19.66
CA ILE A 86 -4.36 -0.81 -18.25
C ILE A 86 -5.70 -1.45 -17.92
N ARG A 87 -6.82 -0.81 -18.28
CA ARG A 87 -8.17 -1.34 -18.04
C ARG A 87 -8.33 -2.75 -18.63
N LYS A 88 -7.87 -2.96 -19.87
CA LYS A 88 -7.90 -4.28 -20.53
C LYS A 88 -7.06 -5.32 -19.78
N ILE A 89 -5.85 -4.97 -19.34
CA ILE A 89 -4.97 -5.87 -18.58
C ILE A 89 -5.62 -6.26 -17.25
N LEU A 90 -6.15 -5.26 -16.52
CA LEU A 90 -6.83 -5.47 -15.24
C LEU A 90 -8.03 -6.41 -15.39
N LEU A 91 -8.96 -6.11 -16.30
CA LEU A 91 -10.17 -6.93 -16.49
C LEU A 91 -9.85 -8.34 -17.01
N LYS A 92 -8.77 -8.50 -17.79
CA LYS A 92 -8.27 -9.82 -18.21
C LYS A 92 -7.71 -10.60 -17.03
N ALA A 93 -7.04 -9.94 -16.08
CA ALA A 93 -6.51 -10.59 -14.88
C ALA A 93 -7.62 -11.00 -13.90
N ASN A 94 -8.62 -10.12 -13.71
CA ASN A 94 -9.78 -10.37 -12.88
C ASN A 94 -10.99 -9.53 -13.34
N PRO A 95 -12.08 -10.17 -13.84
CA PRO A 95 -13.29 -9.47 -14.28
C PRO A 95 -14.07 -8.73 -13.17
N THR A 96 -13.78 -9.01 -11.90
CA THR A 96 -14.45 -8.36 -10.74
C THR A 96 -13.81 -7.02 -10.35
N ILE A 97 -12.76 -6.59 -11.06
CA ILE A 97 -12.18 -5.27 -10.88
C ILE A 97 -13.19 -4.22 -11.33
N ARG A 98 -13.53 -3.27 -10.44
CA ARG A 98 -14.54 -2.24 -10.71
C ARG A 98 -13.92 -0.96 -11.25
N ASP A 99 -12.98 -0.40 -10.50
CA ASP A 99 -12.26 0.81 -10.88
C ASP A 99 -10.77 0.73 -10.51
N PHE A 100 -10.00 1.64 -11.08
CA PHE A 100 -8.59 1.80 -10.80
C PHE A 100 -8.16 3.26 -10.96
N ASN A 101 -7.03 3.59 -10.35
CA ASN A 101 -6.39 4.88 -10.51
C ASN A 101 -4.86 4.71 -10.51
N THR A 102 -4.16 5.71 -11.03
CA THR A 102 -2.70 5.75 -11.03
C THR A 102 -2.20 7.03 -10.36
N TYR A 103 -1.08 6.92 -9.66
CA TYR A 103 -0.43 8.06 -9.02
C TYR A 103 1.04 8.11 -9.41
N GLU A 104 1.43 9.24 -10.03
CA GLU A 104 2.82 9.58 -10.39
C GLU A 104 3.54 8.48 -11.19
N ASN A 105 2.83 7.70 -12.01
CA ASN A 105 3.36 6.54 -12.74
C ASN A 105 4.17 5.56 -11.87
N THR A 106 3.85 5.54 -10.58
CA THR A 106 4.59 4.81 -9.54
C THR A 106 3.67 3.79 -8.89
N LEU A 107 2.47 4.22 -8.53
CA LEU A 107 1.44 3.39 -7.91
C LEU A 107 0.27 3.21 -8.88
N LEU A 108 -0.05 1.95 -9.16
CA LEU A 108 -1.34 1.55 -9.73
C LEU A 108 -2.18 0.96 -8.60
N VAL A 109 -3.37 1.49 -8.36
CA VAL A 109 -4.31 0.96 -7.38
C VAL A 109 -5.61 0.57 -8.05
N PHE A 110 -6.18 -0.58 -7.70
CA PHE A 110 -7.45 -1.04 -8.25
C PHE A 110 -8.36 -1.63 -7.17
N GLN A 111 -9.66 -1.42 -7.34
CA GLN A 111 -10.70 -2.03 -6.52
C GLN A 111 -11.00 -3.43 -7.02
N VAL A 112 -11.15 -4.40 -6.12
CA VAL A 112 -11.52 -5.77 -6.46
C VAL A 112 -12.44 -6.37 -5.40
N GLU A 113 -13.43 -7.14 -5.84
CA GLU A 113 -14.39 -7.79 -4.94
C GLU A 113 -13.80 -9.05 -4.30
N LYS A 114 -13.12 -9.89 -5.09
CA LYS A 114 -12.60 -11.20 -4.65
C LYS A 114 -11.23 -11.49 -5.27
N ASN A 115 -10.47 -12.35 -4.60
CA ASN A 115 -9.19 -12.86 -5.09
C ASN A 115 -8.13 -11.76 -5.30
N GLY A 116 -8.06 -10.79 -4.37
CA GLY A 116 -7.08 -9.69 -4.42
C GLY A 116 -5.65 -10.19 -4.58
N ARG A 117 -5.24 -11.11 -3.70
CA ARG A 117 -3.92 -11.75 -3.75
C ARG A 117 -3.56 -12.36 -5.10
N GLU A 118 -4.38 -13.27 -5.62
CA GLU A 118 -4.14 -13.95 -6.90
C GLU A 118 -4.08 -12.96 -8.07
N THR A 119 -4.89 -11.90 -8.00
CA THR A 119 -4.91 -10.84 -9.01
C THR A 119 -3.60 -10.07 -8.99
N ILE A 120 -3.11 -9.71 -7.81
CA ILE A 120 -1.84 -9.01 -7.65
C ILE A 120 -0.68 -9.86 -8.17
N GLU A 121 -0.61 -11.15 -7.82
CA GLU A 121 0.43 -12.07 -8.30
C GLU A 121 0.49 -12.16 -9.84
N LYS A 122 -0.67 -12.17 -10.50
CA LYS A 122 -0.76 -12.11 -11.97
C LYS A 122 -0.29 -10.78 -12.55
N LEU A 123 -0.63 -9.67 -11.89
CA LEU A 123 -0.39 -8.31 -12.38
C LEU A 123 1.06 -7.86 -12.22
N VAL A 124 1.72 -8.19 -11.11
CA VAL A 124 3.15 -7.86 -10.91
C VAL A 124 4.07 -8.55 -11.93
N SER A 125 3.59 -9.62 -12.56
CA SER A 125 4.29 -10.36 -13.61
C SER A 125 4.04 -9.80 -15.03
N GLN A 126 3.13 -8.82 -15.20
CA GLN A 126 2.83 -8.23 -16.51
C GLN A 126 3.90 -7.20 -16.90
N LYS A 127 4.56 -7.41 -18.04
CA LYS A 127 5.63 -6.52 -18.52
C LYS A 127 5.10 -5.12 -18.82
N GLU A 128 3.87 -5.02 -19.29
CA GLU A 128 3.17 -3.78 -19.58
C GLU A 128 2.95 -2.91 -18.33
N LEU A 129 2.94 -3.52 -17.14
CA LEU A 129 2.80 -2.83 -15.86
C LEU A 129 4.15 -2.62 -15.12
N SER A 130 5.26 -3.07 -15.71
CA SER A 130 6.61 -2.96 -15.12
C SER A 130 7.09 -1.52 -14.94
N SER A 131 6.41 -0.55 -15.57
CA SER A 131 6.67 0.87 -15.34
C SER A 131 6.28 1.30 -13.94
N PHE A 132 5.27 0.70 -13.32
CA PHE A 132 4.90 0.98 -11.93
C PHE A 132 5.90 0.33 -10.97
N LYS A 133 6.15 0.99 -9.83
CA LYS A 133 6.95 0.39 -8.74
C LYS A 133 6.06 -0.38 -7.78
N ILE A 134 4.80 0.02 -7.66
CA ILE A 134 3.83 -0.54 -6.73
C ILE A 134 2.50 -0.79 -7.46
N ILE A 135 1.93 -1.98 -7.27
CA ILE A 135 0.55 -2.30 -7.65
C ILE A 135 -0.20 -2.70 -6.38
N ALA A 136 -1.34 -2.09 -6.09
CA ALA A 136 -2.12 -2.37 -4.89
C ALA A 136 -3.57 -2.74 -5.22
N ALA A 137 -4.07 -3.80 -4.58
CA ALA A 137 -5.48 -4.17 -4.60
C ALA A 137 -6.14 -3.64 -3.33
N VAL A 138 -7.28 -2.98 -3.48
CA VAL A 138 -8.12 -2.52 -2.37
C VAL A 138 -9.54 -3.07 -2.51
N SER A 139 -10.26 -3.14 -1.41
CA SER A 139 -11.67 -3.55 -1.43
C SER A 139 -12.57 -2.49 -2.08
N GLU A 140 -13.76 -2.92 -2.49
CA GLU A 140 -14.75 -2.10 -3.21
C GLU A 140 -15.20 -0.83 -2.46
N ASP A 141 -15.06 -0.79 -1.13
CA ASP A 141 -15.42 0.35 -0.29
C ASP A 141 -14.39 1.50 -0.33
N VAL A 142 -13.20 1.26 -0.90
CA VAL A 142 -12.12 2.24 -0.98
C VAL A 142 -12.23 3.05 -2.28
N ASP A 143 -12.63 4.31 -2.19
CA ASP A 143 -12.62 5.23 -3.34
C ASP A 143 -11.18 5.54 -3.80
N VAL A 144 -10.80 4.94 -4.94
CA VAL A 144 -9.46 5.03 -5.53
C VAL A 144 -9.14 6.39 -6.17
N PHE A 145 -10.13 7.27 -6.31
CA PHE A 145 -9.93 8.64 -6.84
C PHE A 145 -9.65 9.64 -5.72
N ASN A 146 -10.01 9.32 -4.48
CA ASN A 146 -9.68 10.11 -3.30
C ASN A 146 -8.34 9.65 -2.70
N GLN A 147 -7.34 10.52 -2.75
CA GLN A 147 -5.98 10.20 -2.28
C GLN A 147 -5.94 9.74 -0.81
N GLU A 148 -6.67 10.41 0.08
CA GLU A 148 -6.68 10.07 1.51
C GLU A 148 -7.28 8.68 1.74
N LYS A 149 -8.42 8.40 1.11
CA LYS A 149 -9.07 7.08 1.17
C LYS A 149 -8.20 5.99 0.56
N THR A 150 -7.52 6.25 -0.56
CA THR A 150 -6.56 5.33 -1.17
C THR A 150 -5.42 5.00 -0.22
N ILE A 151 -4.77 6.02 0.36
CA ILE A 151 -3.68 5.82 1.33
C ILE A 151 -4.17 5.00 2.51
N TRP A 152 -5.32 5.36 3.08
CA TRP A 152 -5.88 4.67 4.22
C TRP A 152 -6.24 3.21 3.86
N GLY A 153 -6.92 2.99 2.74
CA GLY A 153 -7.31 1.67 2.26
C GLY A 153 -6.12 0.75 2.00
N ILE A 154 -5.03 1.28 1.43
CA ILE A 154 -3.80 0.51 1.24
C ILE A 154 -3.15 0.23 2.59
N PHE A 155 -2.74 1.25 3.34
CA PHE A 155 -1.80 1.05 4.44
C PHE A 155 -2.40 0.48 5.74
N THR A 156 -3.72 0.40 5.84
CA THR A 156 -4.39 -0.16 7.04
C THR A 156 -4.87 -1.60 6.90
N ARG A 157 -4.81 -2.22 5.71
CA ARG A 157 -5.50 -3.51 5.44
C ARG A 157 -4.61 -4.67 5.01
N PHE A 158 -3.30 -4.50 5.03
CA PHE A 158 -2.33 -5.56 4.71
C PHE A 158 -1.48 -5.96 5.93
N ASP A 159 -0.91 -7.15 5.99
CA ASP A 159 0.26 -7.48 6.81
C ASP A 159 1.43 -7.71 5.85
N ALA A 160 2.60 -7.10 6.10
CA ALA A 160 3.67 -7.03 5.11
C ALA A 160 4.20 -8.42 4.70
N GLU A 161 4.40 -9.32 5.65
CA GLU A 161 4.88 -10.70 5.44
C GLU A 161 3.88 -11.52 4.62
N ARG A 162 2.58 -11.38 4.89
CA ARG A 162 1.54 -12.15 4.22
C ARG A 162 1.15 -11.57 2.85
N ASP A 163 1.02 -10.25 2.77
CA ASP A 163 0.22 -9.61 1.72
C ASP A 163 1.05 -8.88 0.67
N ILE A 164 2.37 -8.74 0.88
CA ILE A 164 3.28 -8.23 -0.14
C ILE A 164 3.78 -9.37 -1.02
N VAL A 165 3.84 -9.12 -2.33
CA VAL A 165 4.56 -9.94 -3.31
C VAL A 165 5.49 -9.08 -4.14
N PHE A 166 6.42 -9.73 -4.82
CA PHE A 166 7.23 -9.09 -5.85
C PHE A 166 7.13 -9.89 -7.16
N THR A 167 7.46 -9.26 -8.27
CA THR A 167 7.60 -9.94 -9.57
C THR A 167 8.52 -11.15 -9.47
N GLU A 168 9.65 -11.02 -8.77
CA GLU A 168 10.56 -12.13 -8.54
C GLU A 168 11.05 -12.13 -7.07
N GLN A 169 11.24 -13.33 -6.54
CA GLN A 169 11.78 -13.57 -5.20
C GLN A 169 12.78 -14.73 -5.29
N LYS A 170 14.02 -14.51 -4.85
CA LYS A 170 15.09 -15.53 -4.85
C LYS A 170 15.75 -15.61 -3.49
N LEU A 171 16.13 -16.81 -3.08
CA LEU A 171 16.98 -17.00 -1.89
C LEU A 171 18.45 -16.90 -2.29
N MET A 172 19.16 -15.95 -1.69
CA MET A 172 20.61 -15.80 -1.78
C MET A 172 21.21 -16.13 -0.41
N GLY A 173 21.63 -17.39 -0.26
CA GLY A 173 21.97 -17.94 1.06
C GLY A 173 20.74 -18.01 1.96
N ILE A 174 20.79 -17.32 3.11
CA ILE A 174 19.65 -17.22 4.05
C ILE A 174 18.77 -16.00 3.81
N SER A 175 19.17 -15.10 2.92
CA SER A 175 18.49 -13.83 2.67
C SER A 175 17.60 -13.92 1.44
N THR A 176 16.40 -13.38 1.53
CA THR A 176 15.51 -13.23 0.36
C THR A 176 15.87 -11.95 -0.38
N VAL A 177 16.02 -12.07 -1.70
CA VAL A 177 16.24 -10.96 -2.63
C VAL A 177 14.99 -10.78 -3.46
N TYR A 178 14.52 -9.53 -3.57
CA TYR A 178 13.33 -9.15 -4.31
C TYR A 178 13.70 -8.35 -5.56
N SER A 179 12.90 -8.47 -6.63
CA SER A 179 13.07 -7.64 -7.81
C SER A 179 11.75 -7.36 -8.52
N GLY A 180 11.76 -6.32 -9.35
CA GLY A 180 10.61 -5.91 -10.16
C GLY A 180 9.59 -5.06 -9.40
N VAL A 181 8.31 -5.32 -9.63
CA VAL A 181 7.18 -4.56 -9.09
C VAL A 181 6.75 -5.14 -7.75
N MET A 182 6.51 -4.27 -6.77
CA MET A 182 5.94 -4.66 -5.49
C MET A 182 4.42 -4.69 -5.59
N GLY A 183 3.81 -5.84 -5.29
CA GLY A 183 2.37 -6.02 -5.18
C GLY A 183 1.91 -5.96 -3.73
N ILE A 184 0.79 -5.29 -3.46
CA ILE A 184 0.19 -5.20 -2.11
C ILE A 184 -1.27 -5.65 -2.19
N ASP A 185 -1.63 -6.70 -1.46
CA ASP A 185 -3.03 -7.07 -1.23
C ASP A 185 -3.59 -6.38 0.03
N ALA A 186 -4.22 -5.23 -0.16
CA ALA A 186 -4.90 -4.46 0.89
C ALA A 186 -6.42 -4.64 0.87
N THR A 187 -6.90 -5.79 0.38
CA THR A 187 -8.31 -6.18 0.50
C THR A 187 -8.65 -6.67 1.91
N TRP A 188 -9.93 -6.59 2.27
CA TRP A 188 -10.50 -7.26 3.44
C TRP A 188 -10.26 -8.76 3.37
N LYS A 189 -9.86 -9.37 4.49
CA LYS A 189 -9.58 -10.79 4.59
C LYS A 189 -10.54 -11.44 5.56
N GLN A 190 -10.92 -12.69 5.27
CA GLN A 190 -11.76 -13.46 6.17
C GLN A 190 -11.05 -13.62 7.52
N GLY A 191 -11.76 -13.31 8.61
CA GLY A 191 -11.22 -13.36 9.97
C GLY A 191 -10.62 -12.05 10.47
N TYR A 192 -10.58 -10.98 9.65
CA TYR A 192 -10.38 -9.64 10.21
C TYR A 192 -11.55 -9.31 11.15
N PRO A 193 -11.29 -8.76 12.36
CA PRO A 193 -12.33 -8.26 13.23
C PRO A 193 -13.14 -7.20 12.50
N GLU A 194 -14.45 -7.15 12.75
CA GLU A 194 -15.27 -6.07 12.22
C GLU A 194 -14.73 -4.73 12.72
N PRO A 195 -14.71 -3.68 11.87
CA PRO A 195 -14.39 -2.33 12.30
C PRO A 195 -15.22 -1.97 13.54
N LEU A 196 -14.58 -1.40 14.56
CA LEU A 196 -15.26 -1.00 15.79
C LEU A 196 -16.32 0.06 15.46
N LYS A 197 -17.60 -0.34 15.42
CA LYS A 197 -18.72 0.57 15.25
C LYS A 197 -19.10 1.13 16.60
N MET A 198 -19.06 2.46 16.75
CA MET A 198 -19.62 3.10 17.94
C MET A 198 -21.13 2.92 17.95
N ASP A 199 -21.68 2.64 19.13
CA ASP A 199 -23.13 2.55 19.34
C ASP A 199 -23.79 3.89 18.96
N GLU A 200 -24.87 3.83 18.19
CA GLU A 200 -25.57 5.02 17.69
C GLU A 200 -26.04 5.96 18.81
N ASN A 201 -26.39 5.40 19.99
CA ASN A 201 -26.78 6.20 21.14
C ASN A 201 -25.60 6.98 21.73
N ILE A 202 -24.39 6.42 21.63
CA ILE A 202 -23.17 7.11 22.07
C ILE A 202 -22.80 8.21 21.10
N ILE A 203 -22.91 7.98 19.78
CA ILE A 203 -22.69 9.00 18.76
C ILE A 203 -23.61 10.21 19.02
N LYS A 204 -24.92 9.96 19.12
CA LYS A 204 -25.92 11.02 19.43
C LYS A 204 -25.58 11.77 20.72
N LYS A 205 -25.22 11.05 21.78
CA LYS A 205 -24.87 11.66 23.07
C LYS A 205 -23.62 12.52 22.99
N VAL A 206 -22.61 12.13 22.19
CA VAL A 206 -21.41 12.95 21.96
C VAL A 206 -21.78 14.19 21.17
N ASP A 207 -22.54 14.08 20.08
CA ASP A 207 -22.95 15.23 19.26
C ASP A 207 -23.75 16.26 20.06
N GLU A 208 -24.71 15.82 20.87
CA GLU A 208 -25.50 16.68 21.77
C GLU A 208 -24.63 17.41 22.80
N LYS A 209 -23.61 16.73 23.33
CA LYS A 209 -22.68 17.31 24.32
C LYS A 209 -21.64 18.20 23.66
N TRP A 210 -21.20 17.89 22.45
CA TRP A 210 -20.23 18.65 21.69
C TRP A 210 -20.71 20.09 21.49
N ALA A 211 -21.97 20.24 21.09
CA ALA A 211 -22.63 21.53 20.95
C ALA A 211 -22.82 22.28 22.28
N LYS A 212 -22.74 21.61 23.44
CA LYS A 212 -22.82 22.26 24.76
C LYS A 212 -21.44 22.62 25.34
N ILE A 213 -20.43 21.80 25.08
CA ILE A 213 -19.07 21.96 25.61
C ILE A 213 -18.30 23.04 24.84
N PHE A 214 -18.52 23.15 23.52
CA PHE A 214 -17.75 24.03 22.65
C PHE A 214 -18.56 25.22 22.10
N ARG A 215 -19.63 25.62 22.78
CA ARG A 215 -20.25 26.94 22.56
C ARG A 215 -19.34 28.02 23.15
N SER A 216 -18.57 28.67 22.28
CA SER A 216 -18.13 30.06 22.47
C SER A 216 -19.19 31.01 21.94
#